data_AF-A0A4P6JMQ9-F1
#
_entry.id   AF-A0A4P6JMQ9-F1
#
_cell.length_a   1.000
_cell.length_b   1.000
_cell.length_c   1.000
_cell.angle_alpha   90.00
_cell.angle_beta   90.00
_cell.angle_gamma   90.00
#
_symmetry.space_group_name_H-M   'P 1'
#
loop_
_entity.id
_entity.type
_entity.pdbx_description
1 polymer ?
#
loop_
_entity_poly.entity_id
_entity_poly.type
_entity_poly.pdbx_seq_one_letter_code
_entity_poly.pdbx_strand_id
1 'polypeptide(L)'
;MYTKDLIKLLQLLEVSQQSGLLVIGREGESWQAFVLLQAGHVLACQIDDLRQGRGVICGARALGWLGQRGALEWRLEKQAVQQEVLLSASFLQPDSQREEPSPSTEAKLWGGAHRQISSPHSPSSLPRVPYRIGTTVGGSGLRSREARQIFALVDGKRTPEDIARLLHKSLHEIVPVLREMERLGLIRYEH
;
A
#
# COMPACT_ATOMS: atom_id res chain seq x y z
N MET A 1 7.43 14.42 26.17
CA MET A 1 8.09 13.50 27.14
C MET A 1 9.43 13.13 26.53
N TYR A 2 10.52 13.16 27.28
CA TYR A 2 11.86 12.89 26.73
C TYR A 2 12.28 11.47 27.10
N THR A 3 12.62 10.66 26.10
CA THR A 3 13.21 9.34 26.33
C THR A 3 14.50 9.24 25.54
N LYS A 4 15.59 8.87 26.21
CA LYS A 4 16.92 8.74 25.58
C LYS A 4 17.07 7.52 24.68
N ASP A 5 16.08 6.61 24.69
CA ASP A 5 16.19 5.30 24.07
C ASP A 5 14.87 4.93 23.40
N LEU A 6 14.90 4.83 22.07
CA LEU A 6 13.76 4.43 21.24
C LEU A 6 13.27 3.03 21.59
N ILE A 7 14.18 2.10 21.92
CA ILE A 7 13.81 0.71 22.22
C ILE A 7 12.95 0.65 23.47
N LYS A 8 13.33 1.39 24.51
CA LYS A 8 12.55 1.48 25.76
C LYS A 8 11.20 2.15 25.53
N LEU A 9 11.14 3.17 24.67
CA LEU A 9 9.88 3.81 24.29
C LEU A 9 8.94 2.82 23.59
N LEU A 10 9.45 2.09 22.59
CA LEU A 10 8.65 1.12 21.84
C LEU A 10 8.18 -0.03 22.75
N GLN A 11 9.04 -0.54 23.63
CA GLN A 11 8.66 -1.54 24.64
C GLN A 11 7.56 -1.03 25.57
N LEU A 12 7.64 0.22 26.02
CA LEU A 12 6.61 0.82 26.87
C LEU A 12 5.28 0.96 26.11
N LEU A 13 5.30 1.36 24.84
CA LEU A 13 4.12 1.45 23.99
C LEU A 13 3.52 0.08 23.68
N GLU A 14 4.34 -0.95 23.55
CA GLU A 14 3.94 -2.36 23.41
C GLU A 14 3.22 -2.87 24.67
N VAL A 15 3.84 -2.71 25.84
CA VAL A 15 3.24 -3.14 27.12
C VAL A 15 1.92 -2.42 27.41
N SER A 16 1.83 -1.14 27.04
CA SER A 16 0.61 -0.33 27.20
C SER A 16 -0.38 -0.46 26.04
N GLN A 17 -0.08 -1.30 25.04
CA GLN A 17 -0.89 -1.58 23.86
C GLN A 17 -1.40 -0.32 23.14
N GLN A 18 -0.59 0.74 23.12
CA GLN A 18 -1.01 2.03 22.57
C GLN A 18 -1.07 1.97 21.04
N SER A 19 -2.10 2.57 20.47
CA SER A 19 -2.25 2.73 19.03
C SER A 19 -2.24 4.21 18.66
N GLY A 20 -1.71 4.53 17.49
CA GLY A 20 -1.69 5.90 16.99
C GLY A 20 -0.45 6.22 16.17
N LEU A 21 -0.25 7.51 15.92
CA LEU A 21 0.91 8.01 15.20
C LEU A 21 1.92 8.57 16.19
N LEU A 22 3.04 7.89 16.33
CA LEU A 22 4.17 8.38 17.10
C LEU A 22 5.01 9.28 16.21
N VAL A 23 4.97 10.58 16.51
CA VAL A 23 5.78 11.60 15.84
C VAL A 23 7.05 11.78 16.65
N ILE A 24 8.20 11.56 16.00
CA ILE A 24 9.52 11.63 16.60
C ILE A 24 10.33 12.71 15.89
N GLY A 25 11.02 13.55 16.65
CA GLY A 25 11.90 14.57 16.11
C GLY A 25 12.95 14.98 17.13
N ARG A 26 13.63 16.07 16.83
CA ARG A 26 14.55 16.73 17.73
C ARG A 26 14.62 18.20 17.37
N GLU A 27 14.62 19.05 18.39
CA GLU A 27 14.75 20.49 18.16
C GLU A 27 16.03 20.83 17.36
N GLY A 28 15.87 21.67 16.33
CA GLY A 28 16.97 22.12 15.46
C GLY A 28 17.37 21.13 14.36
N GLU A 29 16.82 19.92 14.33
CA GLU A 29 17.04 18.97 13.24
C GLU A 29 16.08 19.22 12.07
N SER A 30 16.52 18.87 10.87
CA SER A 30 15.75 19.06 9.62
C SER A 30 14.99 17.80 9.20
N TRP A 31 14.73 16.89 10.13
CA TRP A 31 14.01 15.66 9.84
C TRP A 31 12.94 15.42 10.89
N GLN A 32 11.91 14.70 10.49
CA GLN A 32 10.86 14.22 11.38
C GLN A 32 10.52 12.79 11.01
N ALA A 33 10.28 11.95 12.00
CA ALA A 33 9.91 10.58 11.80
C ALA A 33 8.50 10.30 12.30
N PHE A 34 7.83 9.43 11.55
CA PHE A 34 6.45 9.04 11.75
C PHE A 34 6.42 7.53 11.90
N VAL A 35 5.99 7.07 13.08
CA VAL A 35 5.88 5.64 13.39
C VAL A 35 4.41 5.32 13.66
N LEU A 36 3.82 4.52 12.79
CA LEU A 36 2.44 4.07 12.95
C LEU A 36 2.41 2.86 13.87
N LEU A 37 1.60 2.94 14.92
CA LEU A 37 1.45 1.92 15.95
C LEU A 37 0.04 1.36 15.99
N GLN A 38 -0.08 0.04 16.12
CA GLN A 38 -1.33 -0.66 16.38
C GLN A 38 -1.14 -1.68 17.48
N ALA A 39 -1.93 -1.56 18.55
CA ALA A 39 -1.81 -2.34 19.77
C ALA A 39 -0.36 -2.40 20.31
N GLY A 40 0.37 -1.29 20.17
CA GLY A 40 1.76 -1.17 20.60
C GLY A 40 2.81 -1.74 19.63
N HIS A 41 2.40 -2.38 18.53
CA HIS A 41 3.29 -2.87 17.49
C HIS A 41 3.50 -1.84 16.37
N VAL A 42 4.73 -1.74 15.87
CA VAL A 42 5.07 -0.86 14.75
C VAL A 42 4.57 -1.47 13.43
N LEU A 43 3.66 -0.77 12.76
CA LEU A 43 3.16 -1.13 11.43
C LEU A 43 4.01 -0.51 10.32
N ALA A 44 4.37 0.76 10.49
CA ALA A 44 5.13 1.52 9.52
C ALA A 44 6.03 2.53 10.22
N CYS A 45 7.15 2.85 9.57
CA CYS A 45 8.08 3.88 10.01
C CYS A 45 8.55 4.63 8.77
N GLN A 46 8.52 5.95 8.82
CA GLN A 46 9.01 6.83 7.77
C GLN A 46 9.77 7.99 8.40
N ILE A 47 10.83 8.44 7.73
CA ILE A 47 11.58 9.65 8.08
C ILE A 47 11.49 10.58 6.89
N ASP A 48 10.96 11.77 7.14
CA ASP A 48 10.88 12.85 6.16
C ASP A 48 11.96 13.88 6.44
N ASP A 49 12.59 14.38 5.37
CA ASP A 49 13.44 15.56 5.43
C ASP A 49 12.56 16.79 5.25
N LEU A 50 12.48 17.62 6.28
CA LEU A 50 11.68 18.84 6.33
C LEU A 50 12.18 19.90 5.34
N ARG A 51 13.43 19.83 4.87
CA ARG A 51 13.96 20.74 3.86
C ARG A 51 13.48 20.37 2.46
N GLN A 52 13.32 19.08 2.19
CA GLN A 52 12.97 18.57 0.85
C GLN A 52 11.51 18.14 0.72
N GLY A 53 10.78 18.02 1.83
CA GLY A 53 9.39 17.57 1.85
C GLY A 53 9.21 16.13 1.34
N ARG A 54 10.26 15.31 1.38
CA ARG A 54 10.25 13.93 0.87
C ARG A 54 10.68 12.93 1.93
N GLY A 55 10.03 11.77 1.93
CA GLY A 55 10.43 10.60 2.70
C GLY A 55 11.78 10.08 2.22
N VAL A 56 12.79 10.17 3.09
CA VAL A 56 14.18 9.79 2.80
C VAL A 56 14.41 8.33 3.15
N ILE A 57 13.78 7.83 4.21
CA ILE A 57 14.01 6.48 4.74
C ILE A 57 12.69 5.90 5.25
N CYS A 58 12.39 4.66 4.90
CA CYS A 58 11.19 3.96 5.34
C CYS A 58 11.48 2.56 5.92
N GLY A 59 10.52 2.03 6.69
CA GLY A 59 10.50 0.67 7.23
C GLY A 59 11.57 0.40 8.28
N ALA A 60 12.11 -0.83 8.28
CA ALA A 60 13.12 -1.27 9.26
C ALA A 60 14.40 -0.43 9.24
N ARG A 61 14.77 0.12 8.06
CA ARG A 61 15.92 1.02 7.93
C ARG A 61 15.71 2.32 8.69
N ALA A 62 14.49 2.85 8.68
CA ALA A 62 14.15 4.06 9.42
C ALA A 62 14.22 3.81 10.94
N LEU A 63 13.70 2.69 11.42
CA LEU A 63 13.81 2.31 12.83
C LEU A 63 15.28 2.14 13.28
N GLY A 64 16.09 1.44 12.48
CA GLY A 64 17.52 1.28 12.78
C GLY A 64 18.26 2.61 12.81
N TRP A 65 17.93 3.52 11.90
CA TRP A 65 18.48 4.87 11.87
C TRP A 65 18.08 5.69 13.11
N LEU A 66 16.81 5.64 13.52
CA LEU A 66 16.33 6.34 14.72
C LEU A 66 17.00 5.81 15.99
N GLY A 67 17.21 4.49 16.09
CA GLY A 67 17.89 3.87 17.22
C GLY A 67 19.32 4.37 17.45
N GLN A 68 19.97 4.90 16.41
CA GLN A 68 21.34 5.45 16.49
C GLN A 68 21.39 6.94 16.87
N ARG A 69 20.25 7.65 16.88
CA ARG A 69 20.20 9.11 17.09
C ARG A 69 20.22 9.55 18.56
N GLY A 70 20.00 8.62 19.49
CA GLY A 70 20.09 8.88 20.93
C GLY A 70 18.86 9.62 21.49
N ALA A 71 19.05 10.81 22.04
CA ALA A 71 17.98 11.58 22.67
C ALA A 71 16.94 12.05 21.62
N LEU A 72 15.71 11.56 21.77
CA LEU A 72 14.61 11.83 20.86
C LEU A 72 13.47 12.54 21.60
N GLU A 73 12.89 13.52 20.93
CA GLU A 73 11.61 14.09 21.30
C GLU A 73 10.51 13.32 20.60
N TRP A 74 9.44 13.03 21.32
CA TRP A 74 8.32 12.33 20.74
C TRP A 74 6.99 12.77 21.34
N ARG A 75 5.96 12.62 20.52
CA ARG A 75 4.56 12.76 20.92
C ARG A 75 3.76 11.66 20.25
N LEU A 76 2.87 11.04 21.03
CA LEU A 76 1.93 10.07 20.50
C LEU A 76 0.62 10.79 20.21
N GLU A 77 0.28 10.89 18.93
CA GLU A 77 -1.01 11.39 18.49
C GLU A 77 -1.98 10.21 18.45
N LYS A 78 -2.96 10.22 19.36
CA LYS A 78 -4.05 9.25 19.33
C LYS A 78 -4.81 9.46 18.03
N GLN A 79 -4.77 8.47 17.15
CA GLN A 79 -5.51 8.52 15.91
C GLN A 79 -6.99 8.38 16.27
N ALA A 80 -7.68 9.52 16.41
CA ALA A 80 -9.12 9.55 16.52
C ALA A 80 -9.67 8.97 15.22
N VAL A 81 -10.25 7.77 15.30
CA VAL A 81 -11.03 7.03 14.29
C VAL A 81 -11.27 7.83 12.99
N GLN A 82 -10.22 7.95 12.18
CA GLN A 82 -10.22 8.45 10.80
C GLN A 82 -9.08 7.72 10.09
N GLN A 83 -9.23 6.41 9.99
CA GLN A 83 -8.36 5.51 9.24
C GLN A 83 -8.60 5.64 7.72
N GLU A 84 -8.89 6.85 7.23
CA GLU A 84 -9.33 7.07 5.85
C GLU A 84 -8.73 8.31 5.15
N VAL A 85 -8.14 9.28 5.86
CA VAL A 85 -7.82 10.59 5.21
C VAL A 85 -6.33 10.89 5.00
N LEU A 86 -5.40 10.30 5.77
CA LEU A 86 -3.97 10.64 5.61
C LEU A 86 -3.22 9.81 4.55
N LEU A 87 -3.85 8.79 3.95
CA LEU A 87 -3.30 8.12 2.76
C LEU A 87 -3.67 8.84 1.45
N SER A 88 -4.55 9.85 1.49
CA SER A 88 -5.11 10.49 0.30
C SER A 88 -4.46 11.84 -0.06
N ALA A 89 -3.64 12.44 0.80
CA ALA A 89 -3.28 13.87 0.67
C ALA A 89 -1.94 14.20 -0.02
N SER A 90 -1.13 13.22 -0.46
CA SER A 90 0.23 13.52 -0.96
C SER A 90 0.51 13.18 -2.44
N PHE A 91 -0.51 12.93 -3.28
CA PHE A 91 -0.27 12.60 -4.69
C PHE A 91 -1.03 13.44 -5.72
N LEU A 92 -1.47 14.66 -5.37
CA LEU A 92 -1.79 15.65 -6.39
C LEU A 92 -0.52 16.42 -6.78
N GLN A 93 0.20 15.88 -7.76
CA GLN A 93 0.88 16.74 -8.74
C GLN A 93 0.09 16.68 -10.06
N PRO A 94 -0.38 17.83 -10.56
CA PRO A 94 -1.03 17.95 -11.85
C PRO A 94 -0.02 18.10 -12.98
N ASP A 95 -0.53 17.82 -14.19
CA ASP A 95 -0.07 18.35 -15.48
C ASP A 95 1.11 17.65 -16.19
N SER A 96 0.79 16.65 -17.03
CA SER A 96 1.38 16.49 -18.37
C SER A 96 0.77 15.30 -19.13
N GLN A 97 -0.34 15.50 -19.85
CA GLN A 97 -0.71 14.78 -21.09
C GLN A 97 -1.68 15.70 -21.86
N ARG A 98 -1.21 16.53 -22.79
CA ARG A 98 -0.89 16.22 -24.20
C ARG A 98 -2.07 15.58 -24.93
N GLU A 99 -2.74 16.44 -25.67
CA GLU A 99 -3.88 16.21 -26.56
C GLU A 99 -3.64 15.08 -27.58
N GLU A 100 -4.66 14.24 -27.71
CA GLU A 100 -5.06 13.52 -28.93
C GLU A 100 -5.43 14.54 -30.04
N PRO A 101 -5.36 14.21 -31.35
CA PRO A 101 -6.30 13.24 -31.89
C PRO A 101 -5.80 12.34 -33.05
N SER A 102 -6.39 11.16 -33.08
CA SER A 102 -6.52 10.25 -34.22
C SER A 102 -7.20 10.90 -35.44
N PRO A 103 -6.99 10.32 -36.63
CA PRO A 103 -8.11 10.11 -37.54
C PRO A 103 -8.18 8.65 -38.04
N SER A 104 -9.42 8.16 -38.09
CA SER A 104 -10.10 7.53 -39.23
C SER A 104 -9.37 6.44 -40.03
N THR A 105 -9.96 5.38 -40.59
CA THR A 105 -11.29 4.80 -40.75
C THR A 105 -11.03 3.69 -41.78
N GLU A 106 -11.41 2.44 -41.57
CA GLU A 106 -11.71 1.47 -42.66
C GLU A 106 -12.18 0.15 -42.02
N ALA A 107 -13.50 -0.10 -41.99
CA ALA A 107 -14.26 -0.78 -43.04
C ALA A 107 -13.85 -2.25 -43.25
N LYS A 108 -14.71 -3.18 -42.81
CA LYS A 108 -15.11 -4.33 -43.64
C LYS A 108 -16.36 -5.04 -43.10
N LEU A 109 -17.38 -5.00 -43.95
CA LEU A 109 -18.62 -5.77 -43.97
C LEU A 109 -18.37 -7.26 -44.27
N TRP A 110 -19.46 -8.03 -44.23
CA TRP A 110 -19.64 -9.49 -44.43
C TRP A 110 -19.48 -10.28 -43.12
N GLY A 111 -20.49 -10.92 -42.53
CA GLY A 111 -21.71 -11.53 -43.08
C GLY A 111 -21.72 -12.98 -42.59
N GLY A 112 -22.60 -13.33 -41.65
CA GLY A 112 -22.64 -14.69 -41.10
C GLY A 112 -23.60 -14.83 -39.93
N ALA A 113 -24.82 -15.26 -40.22
CA ALA A 113 -25.81 -15.62 -39.24
C ALA A 113 -25.34 -16.82 -38.42
N HIS A 114 -25.20 -16.64 -37.11
CA HIS A 114 -25.29 -17.74 -36.16
C HIS A 114 -26.04 -17.26 -34.91
N ARG A 115 -27.21 -17.88 -34.68
CA ARG A 115 -27.95 -17.79 -33.42
C ARG A 115 -27.01 -18.23 -32.30
N GLN A 116 -26.72 -17.34 -31.36
CA GLN A 116 -26.37 -17.74 -30.00
C GLN A 116 -27.35 -17.08 -29.03
N ILE A 117 -27.90 -17.97 -28.23
CA ILE A 117 -28.90 -17.76 -27.20
C ILE A 117 -28.33 -16.73 -26.22
N SER A 118 -29.06 -15.64 -26.04
CA SER A 118 -28.79 -14.60 -25.06
C SER A 118 -28.89 -15.22 -23.66
N SER A 119 -27.76 -15.65 -23.11
CA SER A 119 -27.65 -15.93 -21.69
C SER A 119 -27.87 -14.63 -20.91
N PRO A 120 -28.61 -14.68 -19.79
CA PRO A 120 -29.04 -13.50 -19.07
C PRO A 120 -27.85 -12.74 -18.52
N HIS A 121 -27.91 -11.42 -18.69
CA HIS A 121 -27.01 -10.43 -18.15
C HIS A 121 -26.74 -10.68 -16.66
N SER A 122 -25.59 -11.28 -16.37
CA SER A 122 -24.98 -11.11 -15.05
C SER A 122 -24.61 -9.63 -14.89
N PRO A 123 -24.91 -9.03 -13.73
CA PRO A 123 -24.66 -7.62 -13.52
C PRO A 123 -23.18 -7.34 -13.74
N SER A 124 -22.92 -6.31 -14.55
CA SER A 124 -21.63 -5.64 -14.74
C SER A 124 -21.03 -5.28 -13.38
N SER A 125 -20.38 -6.23 -12.71
CA SER A 125 -19.38 -5.95 -11.71
C SER A 125 -18.15 -5.51 -12.47
N LEU A 126 -17.83 -4.23 -12.39
CA LEU A 126 -16.56 -3.71 -12.88
C LEU A 126 -15.42 -4.66 -12.46
N PRO A 127 -14.45 -4.93 -13.35
CA PRO A 127 -13.35 -5.83 -13.03
C PRO A 127 -12.61 -5.27 -11.82
N ARG A 128 -12.73 -5.97 -10.68
CA ARG A 128 -12.10 -5.55 -9.42
C ARG A 128 -10.60 -5.72 -9.57
N VAL A 129 -9.89 -4.61 -9.64
CA VAL A 129 -8.44 -4.62 -9.82
C VAL A 129 -7.77 -4.57 -8.44
N PRO A 130 -6.93 -5.55 -8.09
CA PRO A 130 -6.17 -5.47 -6.86
C PRO A 130 -5.06 -4.41 -6.99
N TYR A 131 -4.90 -3.59 -5.94
CA TYR A 131 -3.81 -2.63 -5.82
C TYR A 131 -3.09 -2.79 -4.46
N ARG A 132 -1.80 -2.44 -4.42
CA ARG A 132 -0.98 -2.57 -3.20
C ARG A 132 -1.26 -1.42 -2.25
N ILE A 133 -1.48 -1.74 -0.97
CA ILE A 133 -1.66 -0.73 0.08
C ILE A 133 -0.31 -0.41 0.76
N GLY A 134 0.68 -1.30 0.69
CA GLY A 134 1.98 -1.13 1.33
C GLY A 134 3.17 -1.47 0.43
N THR A 135 4.28 -0.73 0.61
CA THR A 135 5.50 -0.85 -0.20
C THR A 135 6.48 -1.92 0.29
N THR A 136 6.27 -2.57 1.44
CA THR A 136 7.24 -3.55 1.95
C THR A 136 6.59 -4.81 2.49
N VAL A 137 6.91 -5.94 1.86
CA VAL A 137 6.75 -7.30 2.40
C VAL A 137 7.93 -7.54 3.36
N GLY A 138 8.01 -6.73 4.41
CA GLY A 138 9.06 -6.79 5.42
C GLY A 138 8.76 -7.86 6.46
N GLY A 139 8.99 -9.13 6.12
CA GLY A 139 9.38 -10.13 7.12
C GLY A 139 8.37 -11.18 7.60
N SER A 140 7.06 -11.09 7.34
CA SER A 140 6.14 -12.19 7.78
C SER A 140 4.87 -12.44 6.96
N GLY A 141 4.34 -11.47 6.21
CA GLY A 141 3.03 -11.66 5.53
C GLY A 141 3.03 -12.64 4.36
N LEU A 142 4.11 -12.74 3.57
CA LEU A 142 4.18 -13.59 2.37
C LEU A 142 5.35 -14.57 2.46
N ARG A 143 5.17 -15.64 3.26
CA ARG A 143 6.22 -16.67 3.43
C ARG A 143 6.44 -17.49 2.15
N SER A 144 5.41 -17.67 1.33
CA SER A 144 5.51 -18.42 0.07
C SER A 144 6.18 -17.60 -1.04
N ARG A 145 7.05 -18.25 -1.83
CA ARG A 145 7.63 -17.69 -3.06
C ARG A 145 6.54 -17.27 -4.06
N GLU A 146 5.51 -18.08 -4.17
CA GLU A 146 4.37 -17.84 -5.05
C GLU A 146 3.61 -16.58 -4.66
N ALA A 147 3.33 -16.41 -3.37
CA ALA A 147 2.63 -15.24 -2.87
C ALA A 147 3.44 -13.96 -3.15
N ARG A 148 4.77 -14.00 -3.06
CA ARG A 148 5.62 -12.87 -3.44
C ARG A 148 5.56 -12.55 -4.94
N GLN A 149 5.49 -13.56 -5.80
CA GLN A 149 5.36 -13.37 -7.25
C GLN A 149 4.01 -12.75 -7.61
N ILE A 150 2.92 -13.25 -7.02
CA ILE A 150 1.57 -12.70 -7.20
C ILE A 150 1.54 -11.24 -6.73
N PHE A 151 2.05 -10.96 -5.53
CA PHE A 151 2.12 -9.60 -4.98
C PHE A 151 2.92 -8.64 -5.89
N ALA A 152 4.03 -9.11 -6.47
CA ALA A 152 4.84 -8.32 -7.40
C ALA A 152 4.12 -7.97 -8.73
N LEU A 153 3.00 -8.63 -9.04
CA LEU A 153 2.17 -8.33 -10.21
C LEU A 153 0.92 -7.49 -9.89
N VAL A 154 0.56 -7.36 -8.62
CA VAL A 154 -0.54 -6.49 -8.17
C VAL A 154 -0.10 -5.03 -8.34
N ASP A 155 -0.58 -4.32 -9.34
CA ASP A 155 -0.15 -2.95 -9.67
C ASP A 155 -1.32 -1.96 -9.81
N GLY A 156 -2.54 -2.38 -9.49
CA GLY A 156 -3.75 -1.58 -9.69
C GLY A 156 -4.17 -1.47 -11.17
N LYS A 157 -3.54 -2.23 -12.08
CA LYS A 157 -3.92 -2.24 -13.51
C LYS A 157 -4.36 -3.61 -14.01
N ARG A 158 -3.91 -4.68 -13.34
CA ARG A 158 -4.11 -6.07 -13.81
C ARG A 158 -5.20 -6.77 -13.01
N THR A 159 -6.14 -7.35 -13.73
CA THR A 159 -7.18 -8.19 -13.13
C THR A 159 -6.61 -9.50 -12.58
N PRO A 160 -7.29 -10.19 -11.66
CA PRO A 160 -6.89 -11.54 -11.21
C PRO A 160 -6.69 -12.52 -12.39
N GLU A 161 -7.49 -12.38 -13.45
CA GLU A 161 -7.38 -13.16 -14.68
C GLU A 161 -6.08 -12.85 -15.43
N ASP A 162 -5.68 -11.58 -15.51
CA ASP A 162 -4.39 -11.17 -16.10
C ASP A 162 -3.21 -11.74 -15.32
N ILE A 163 -3.27 -11.67 -13.99
CA ILE A 163 -2.23 -12.20 -13.10
C ILE A 163 -2.11 -13.72 -13.29
N ALA A 164 -3.25 -14.43 -13.36
CA ALA A 164 -3.28 -15.88 -13.61
C ALA A 164 -2.65 -16.23 -14.97
N ARG A 165 -2.99 -15.48 -16.03
CA ARG A 165 -2.40 -15.66 -17.36
C ARG A 165 -0.89 -15.44 -17.36
N LEU A 166 -0.40 -14.38 -16.69
CA LEU A 166 1.03 -14.06 -16.62
C LEU A 166 1.85 -15.09 -15.84
N LEU A 167 1.24 -15.73 -14.83
CA LEU A 167 1.90 -16.77 -14.04
C LEU A 167 1.70 -18.17 -14.60
N HIS A 168 0.98 -18.31 -15.72
CA HIS A 168 0.57 -19.61 -16.27
C HIS A 168 -0.15 -20.50 -15.24
N LYS A 169 -1.02 -19.88 -14.43
CA LYS A 169 -1.79 -20.54 -13.37
C LYS A 169 -3.29 -20.42 -13.58
N SER A 170 -4.04 -21.25 -12.88
CA SER A 170 -5.50 -21.15 -12.88
C SER A 170 -5.97 -20.03 -11.96
N LEU A 171 -7.11 -19.40 -12.29
CA LEU A 171 -7.73 -18.38 -11.45
C LEU A 171 -8.05 -18.93 -10.04
N HIS A 172 -8.39 -20.21 -9.94
CA HIS A 172 -8.69 -20.90 -8.68
C HIS A 172 -7.48 -20.97 -7.73
N GLU A 173 -6.25 -20.94 -8.25
CA GLU A 173 -5.03 -20.89 -7.43
C GLU A 173 -4.68 -19.46 -6.99
N ILE A 174 -4.95 -18.46 -7.85
CA ILE A 174 -4.61 -17.06 -7.60
C ILE A 174 -5.58 -16.40 -6.61
N VAL A 175 -6.88 -16.63 -6.77
CA VAL A 175 -7.92 -15.96 -5.96
C VAL A 175 -7.77 -16.20 -4.45
N PRO A 176 -7.52 -17.42 -3.94
CA PRO A 176 -7.30 -17.64 -2.51
C PRO A 176 -6.09 -16.88 -1.98
N VAL A 177 -5.02 -16.79 -2.76
CA VAL A 177 -3.80 -16.07 -2.38
C VAL A 177 -4.05 -14.57 -2.32
N LEU A 178 -4.79 -14.01 -3.29
CA LEU A 178 -5.18 -12.60 -3.27
C LEU A 178 -6.11 -12.28 -2.10
N ARG A 179 -7.07 -13.15 -1.78
CA ARG A 179 -7.94 -12.98 -0.59
C ARG A 179 -7.15 -12.99 0.71
N GLU A 180 -6.16 -13.88 0.82
CA GLU A 180 -5.29 -13.91 2.00
C GLU A 180 -4.45 -12.64 2.09
N MET A 181 -3.94 -12.12 0.97
CA MET A 181 -3.24 -10.83 0.94
C MET A 181 -4.14 -9.66 1.35
N GLU A 182 -5.40 -9.67 0.94
CA GLU A 182 -6.39 -8.69 1.35
C GLU A 182 -6.67 -8.76 2.85
N ARG A 183 -6.85 -9.98 3.39
CA ARG A 183 -7.03 -10.22 4.83
C ARG A 183 -5.83 -9.75 5.66
N LEU A 184 -4.62 -9.87 5.10
CA LEU A 184 -3.37 -9.39 5.69
C LEU A 184 -3.16 -7.87 5.49
N GLY A 185 -4.07 -7.17 4.83
CA GLY A 185 -3.98 -5.73 4.56
C GLY A 185 -2.88 -5.34 3.57
N LEU A 186 -2.40 -6.30 2.76
CA LEU A 186 -1.32 -6.06 1.78
C LEU A 186 -1.86 -5.49 0.46
N ILE A 187 -3.07 -5.89 0.08
CA ILE A 187 -3.74 -5.46 -1.15
C ILE A 187 -5.20 -5.09 -0.84
N ARG A 188 -5.82 -4.25 -1.68
CA ARG A 188 -7.27 -3.98 -1.68
C ARG A 188 -7.77 -4.02 -3.12
N TYR A 189 -9.06 -4.25 -3.30
CA TYR A 189 -9.71 -4.11 -4.60
C TYR A 189 -10.30 -2.71 -4.76
N GLU A 190 -10.02 -2.07 -5.89
CA GLU A 190 -10.69 -0.84 -6.29
C GLU A 190 -12.09 -1.20 -6.83
N HIS A 191 -13.07 -0.37 -6.48
CA HIS A 191 -14.49 -0.57 -6.78
C HIS A 191 -14.95 0.33 -7.92
#